data_AF-A0A7Y2KFW4-F1
#
_entry.id   AF-A0A7Y2KFW4-F1
#
_cell.length_a   1.000
_cell.length_b   1.000
_cell.length_c   1.000
_cell.angle_alpha   90.00
_cell.angle_beta   90.00
_cell.angle_gamma   90.00
#
_symmetry.space_group_name_H-M   'P 1'
#
loop_
_entity.id
_entity.type
_entity.pdbx_description
1 polymer ?
#
loop_
_entity_poly.entity_id
_entity_poly.type
_entity_poly.pdbx_seq_one_letter_code
_entity_poly.pdbx_strand_id
1 'polypeptide(L)'
;VKDLPEQEMASFVHRGPYHWILCTYEKVLDWLGENRYEVAGDPREVFFVAPEPHSGGTQDDMLTEIQVPIRLRSGQREEDRGFGGPVPRAA
;
A
#
# COMPACT_ATOMS: atom_id res chain seq x y z
N VAL A 1 -6.65 18.61 19.24
CA VAL A 1 -7.21 17.52 18.42
C VAL A 1 -6.75 17.75 16.98
N LYS A 2 -6.30 16.72 16.27
CA LYS A 2 -5.93 16.81 14.85
C LYS A 2 -6.88 15.92 14.05
N ASP A 3 -7.43 16.44 12.96
CA ASP A 3 -8.31 15.70 12.07
C ASP A 3 -7.50 14.92 11.03
N LEU A 4 -7.91 13.69 10.75
CA LEU A 4 -7.37 12.88 9.66
C LEU A 4 -8.33 12.99 8.46
N PRO A 5 -7.83 13.26 7.25
CA PRO A 5 -8.68 13.35 6.06
C PRO A 5 -9.31 11.99 5.74
N GLU A 6 -10.52 12.02 5.17
CA GLU A 6 -11.14 10.83 4.62
C GLU A 6 -10.33 10.33 3.42
N GLN A 7 -9.97 9.05 3.44
CA GLN A 7 -9.17 8.42 2.39
C GLN A 7 -9.43 6.90 2.40
N GLU A 8 -9.39 6.28 1.22
CA GLU A 8 -9.41 4.81 1.12
C GLU A 8 -8.10 4.23 1.65
N MET A 9 -8.23 3.25 2.55
CA MET A 9 -7.12 2.56 3.19
C MET A 9 -7.25 1.06 2.93
N ALA A 10 -6.15 0.42 2.55
CA ALA A 10 -6.03 -1.04 2.65
C ALA A 10 -5.53 -1.40 4.05
N SER A 11 -6.33 -2.17 4.79
CA SER A 11 -6.02 -2.62 6.15
C SER A 11 -5.58 -4.08 6.16
N PHE A 12 -4.46 -4.35 6.82
CA PHE A 12 -3.92 -5.69 7.01
C PHE A 12 -3.52 -5.89 8.47
N VAL A 13 -3.80 -7.07 9.02
CA VAL A 13 -3.44 -7.40 10.41
C VAL A 13 -2.25 -8.34 10.41
N HIS A 14 -1.14 -7.89 10.98
CA HIS A 14 0.00 -8.71 11.34
C HIS A 14 -0.20 -9.30 12.74
N ARG A 15 -0.08 -10.62 12.84
CA ARG A 15 -0.06 -11.34 14.13
C ARG A 15 1.31 -11.97 14.33
N GLY A 16 1.89 -11.72 15.50
CA GLY A 16 3.18 -12.24 15.90
C GLY A 16 4.28 -11.17 15.92
N PRO A 17 5.55 -11.59 16.06
CA PRO A 17 6.64 -10.70 16.41
C PRO A 17 6.81 -9.56 15.40
N TYR A 18 7.07 -8.36 15.91
CA TYR A 18 7.23 -7.16 15.08
C TYR A 18 8.41 -7.26 14.10
N HIS A 19 9.47 -8.01 14.42
CA HIS A 19 10.60 -8.16 13.49
C HIS A 19 10.23 -8.85 12.17
N TRP A 20 9.11 -9.57 12.12
CA TRP A 20 8.56 -10.17 10.91
C TRP A 20 7.56 -9.28 10.16
N ILE A 21 7.33 -8.05 10.62
CA ILE A 21 6.31 -7.17 10.00
C ILE A 21 6.60 -6.84 8.54
N LEU A 22 7.88 -6.84 8.15
CA LEU A 22 8.29 -6.65 6.75
C LEU A 22 7.71 -7.72 5.83
N CYS A 23 7.57 -8.97 6.29
CA CYS A 23 6.94 -10.03 5.50
C CYS A 23 5.44 -9.76 5.26
N THR A 24 4.78 -9.03 6.17
CA THR A 24 3.41 -8.59 5.97
C THR A 24 3.38 -7.44 4.97
N TYR A 25 4.29 -6.47 5.06
CA TYR A 25 4.42 -5.41 4.05
C TYR A 25 4.66 -5.93 2.63
N GLU A 26 5.48 -6.97 2.46
CA GLU A 26 5.68 -7.64 1.16
C GLU A 26 4.34 -8.14 0.59
N LYS A 27 3.54 -8.84 1.41
CA LYS A 27 2.21 -9.32 1.02
C LYS A 27 1.24 -8.17 0.70
N VAL A 28 1.35 -7.05 1.41
CA VAL A 28 0.56 -5.85 1.11
C VAL A 28 0.90 -5.34 -0.29
N LEU A 29 2.18 -5.19 -0.61
CA LEU A 29 2.62 -4.71 -1.93
C LEU A 29 2.18 -5.65 -3.05
N ASP A 30 2.28 -6.96 -2.84
CA ASP A 30 1.78 -7.97 -3.79
C ASP A 30 0.27 -7.81 -4.04
N TRP A 31 -0.52 -7.71 -2.96
CA TRP A 31 -1.97 -7.52 -3.05
C TRP A 31 -2.34 -6.22 -3.77
N LEU A 32 -1.63 -5.13 -3.51
CA LEU A 32 -1.85 -3.85 -4.21
C LEU A 32 -1.61 -4.00 -5.72
N GLY A 33 -0.52 -4.68 -6.10
CA GLY A 33 -0.20 -4.95 -7.50
C GLY A 33 -1.27 -5.79 -8.21
N GLU A 34 -1.72 -6.87 -7.58
CA GLU A 34 -2.77 -7.77 -8.10
C GLU A 34 -4.11 -7.04 -8.28
N ASN A 35 -4.46 -6.16 -7.35
CA ASN A 35 -5.72 -5.44 -7.34
C ASN A 35 -5.67 -4.08 -8.07
N ARG A 36 -4.53 -3.75 -8.70
CA ARG A 36 -4.29 -2.50 -9.44
C ARG A 36 -4.45 -1.26 -8.57
N TYR A 37 -4.04 -1.33 -7.32
CA TYR A 37 -3.92 -0.18 -6.45
C TYR A 37 -2.48 0.32 -6.40
N GLU A 38 -2.31 1.59 -6.08
CA GLU A 38 -1.01 2.20 -5.77
C GLU A 38 -1.07 2.93 -4.43
N VAL A 39 0.09 3.05 -3.78
CA VAL A 39 0.21 3.73 -2.49
C VAL A 39 0.01 5.23 -2.69
N ALA A 40 -0.95 5.80 -1.97
CA ALA A 40 -1.37 7.19 -2.08
C ALA A 40 -0.80 8.12 -1.00
N GLY A 41 -0.01 7.59 -0.06
CA GLY A 41 0.57 8.35 1.06
C GLY A 41 1.33 7.47 2.04
N ASP A 42 1.63 8.02 3.22
CA ASP A 42 2.38 7.32 4.26
C ASP A 42 1.52 6.23 4.93
N PRO A 43 2.03 4.99 5.06
CA PRO A 43 1.34 3.95 5.80
C PRO A 43 1.33 4.26 7.29
N ARG A 44 0.31 3.76 7.98
CA ARG A 44 0.13 3.89 9.43
C ARG A 44 0.10 2.52 10.07
N GLU A 45 0.77 2.37 11.20
CA GLU A 45 0.72 1.18 12.03
C GLU A 45 -0.06 1.46 13.31
N VAL A 46 -1.00 0.57 13.64
CA VAL A 46 -1.82 0.60 14.86
C VAL A 46 -1.51 -0.63 15.70
N PHE A 47 -0.92 -0.42 16.87
CA PHE A 47 -0.55 -1.49 17.80
C PHE A 47 -1.71 -1.78 18.75
N PHE A 48 -2.38 -2.91 18.54
CA PHE A 48 -3.46 -3.38 19.43
C PHE A 48 -2.92 -4.14 20.63
N VAL A 49 -1.90 -4.98 20.41
CA VAL A 49 -1.24 -5.75 21.46
C VAL A 49 0.26 -5.60 21.31
N ALA A 50 0.92 -5.13 22.36
CA ALA A 50 2.36 -4.99 22.45
C ALA A 50 2.91 -5.74 23.67
N PRO A 51 4.18 -6.18 23.62
CA PRO A 51 4.79 -6.90 24.72
C PRO A 51 4.93 -6.01 25.96
N GLU A 52 5.08 -6.63 27.13
CA GLU A 52 5.35 -5.88 28.36
C GLU A 52 6.54 -4.91 28.20
N PRO A 53 6.43 -3.71 28.78
CA PRO A 53 5.40 -3.25 29.72
C PRO A 53 4.15 -2.62 29.06
N HIS A 54 3.98 -2.69 27.74
CA HIS A 54 2.98 -1.90 27.04
C HIS A 54 1.55 -2.45 27.16
N SER A 55 1.35 -3.75 26.87
CA SER A 55 0.01 -4.35 26.85
C SER A 55 -0.08 -5.72 27.52
N GLY A 56 0.98 -6.21 28.16
CA GLY A 56 0.95 -7.50 28.87
C GLY A 56 1.10 -8.75 27.98
N GLY A 57 1.31 -8.58 26.67
CA GLY A 57 1.42 -9.70 25.73
C GLY A 57 2.82 -10.32 25.64
N THR A 58 2.91 -11.49 25.00
CA THR A 58 4.19 -12.04 24.50
C THR A 58 4.47 -11.54 23.08
N GLN A 59 5.69 -11.76 22.55
CA GLN A 59 5.99 -11.36 21.16
C GLN A 59 5.09 -12.06 20.13
N ASP A 60 4.63 -13.27 20.42
CA ASP A 60 3.75 -14.03 19.52
C ASP A 60 2.29 -13.54 19.55
N ASP A 61 1.90 -12.86 20.63
CA ASP A 61 0.57 -12.27 20.78
C ASP A 61 0.45 -10.87 20.19
N MET A 62 1.57 -10.30 19.69
CA MET A 62 1.57 -8.97 19.11
C MET A 62 0.57 -8.87 17.95
N LEU A 63 -0.20 -7.80 17.95
CA LEU A 63 -1.19 -7.50 16.93
C LEU A 63 -0.96 -6.07 16.45
N THR A 64 -0.55 -5.94 15.20
CA THR A 64 -0.32 -4.65 14.54
C THR A 64 -1.16 -4.61 13.27
N GLU A 65 -2.02 -3.60 13.14
CA GLU A 65 -2.70 -3.30 11.88
C GLU A 65 -1.89 -2.31 11.08
N ILE A 66 -1.63 -2.65 9.82
CA ILE A 66 -1.00 -1.80 8.83
C ILE A 66 -2.12 -1.22 7.96
N GLN A 67 -2.24 0.09 7.95
CA GLN A 67 -3.18 0.85 7.13
C GLN A 67 -2.38 1.58 6.06
N VAL A 68 -2.57 1.19 4.80
CA VAL A 68 -1.88 1.81 3.67
C VAL A 68 -2.88 2.65 2.89
N PRO A 69 -2.65 3.97 2.72
CA PRO A 69 -3.49 4.78 1.85
C PRO A 69 -3.39 4.27 0.41
N ILE A 70 -4.52 4.02 -0.23
CA ILE A 70 -4.57 3.49 -1.59
C ILE A 70 -5.33 4.42 -2.53
N ARG A 71 -4.99 4.33 -3.81
CA ARG A 71 -5.80 4.85 -4.92
C ARG A 71 -5.76 3.88 -6.08
N LEU A 72 -6.82 3.83 -6.87
CA LEU A 72 -6.87 2.99 -8.07
C LEU A 72 -5.79 3.46 -9.05
N ARG A 73 -4.93 2.54 -9.50
CA ARG A 73 -3.93 2.82 -10.51
C ARG A 73 -4.65 3.25 -11.78
N SER A 74 -4.55 4.54 -12.09
CA SER A 74 -5.10 5.09 -13.33
C SER A 74 -4.34 4.45 -14.48
N GLY A 75 -5.00 3.58 -15.22
CA GLY A 75 -4.39 2.91 -16.36
C GLY A 75 -3.98 3.96 -17.39
N GLN A 76 -2.69 4.23 -17.52
CA GLN A 76 -2.20 4.79 -18.77
C GLN A 76 -2.42 3.70 -19.82
N ARG A 77 -3.48 3.85 -20.63
CA ARG A 77 -3.37 3.47 -22.04
C ARG A 77 -2.32 4.41 -22.60
N GLU A 78 -1.07 3.99 -22.57
CA GLU A 78 -0.06 4.62 -23.42
C GLU A 78 -0.45 4.30 -24.87
N GLU A 79 -0.85 5.37 -25.54
CA GLU A 79 -1.00 5.49 -26.99
C GLU A 79 0.36 5.16 -27.63
N ASP A 80 0.60 3.87 -27.89
CA ASP A 80 1.76 3.40 -28.63
C ASP A 80 1.65 3.90 -30.09
N ARG A 81 2.44 4.93 -30.39
CA ARG A 81 2.98 5.32 -31.71
C ARG A 81 2.06 6.07 -32.68
N GLY A 82 1.76 7.32 -32.33
CA GLY A 82 1.56 8.39 -33.32
C GLY A 82 2.88 9.09 -33.68
N PHE A 83 3.77 8.45 -34.44
CA PHE A 83 4.86 9.17 -35.14
C PHE A 83 5.04 8.64 -36.56
N GLY A 84 4.14 9.08 -37.44
CA GLY A 84 4.21 8.91 -38.89
C GLY A 84 3.55 10.12 -39.53
N GLY A 85 4.22 11.27 -39.48
CA GLY A 85 3.78 12.48 -40.19
C GLY A 85 3.69 12.25 -41.71
N PRO A 86 2.89 13.06 -42.43
CA PRO A 86 2.71 12.89 -43.87
C PRO A 86 4.02 13.17 -44.60
N VAL A 87 4.47 12.20 -45.40
CA VAL A 87 5.60 12.34 -46.32
C VAL A 87 5.15 13.22 -47.50
N PRO A 88 5.88 14.29 -47.88
CA PRO A 88 5.48 15.11 -49.02
C PRO A 88 5.68 14.32 -50.32
N ARG A 89 4.68 14.36 -51.20
CA ARG A 89 4.80 13.90 -52.59
C ARG A 89 5.77 14.82 -53.33
N ALA A 90 6.86 14.26 -53.84
CA ALA A 90 7.65 14.88 -54.89
C ALA A 90 7.02 14.57 -56.26
N ALA A 91 7.14 15.57 -57.15
CA ALA A 91 6.51 15.72 -58.46
C ALA A 91 6.93 14.70 -59.52
#